data_AF-A0A2E7PJ07-F1
#
_entry.id   AF-A0A2E7PJ07-F1
#
_cell.length_a   1.000
_cell.length_b   1.000
_cell.length_c   1.000
_cell.angle_alpha   90.00
_cell.angle_beta   90.00
_cell.angle_gamma   90.00
#
_symmetry.space_group_name_H-M   'P 1'
#
loop_
_entity.id
_entity.type
_entity.pdbx_description
1 polymer ?
#
loop_
_entity_poly.entity_id
_entity_poly.type
_entity_poly.pdbx_seq_one_letter_code
_entity_poly.pdbx_strand_id
1 'polypeptide(L)'
;MFEIYRAVMDSDRNPLNNLPRAQRFQIMVVLSSMWTTIFCTAAGAWFWYGELLFAHVLVALGVALTGATFHSAAKRTSYRSYPKADGTARYDDVWGA
;
A
#
# COMPACT_ATOMS: atom_id res chain seq x y z
N MET A 1 5.53 -12.37 -28.52
CA MET A 1 6.55 -11.64 -27.75
C MET A 1 7.67 -11.07 -28.62
N PHE A 2 8.35 -11.87 -29.44
CA PHE A 2 9.44 -11.38 -30.29
C PHE A 2 9.06 -10.21 -31.21
N GLU A 3 7.87 -10.24 -31.83
CA GLU A 3 7.45 -9.13 -32.72
C GLU A 3 7.27 -7.80 -31.99
N ILE A 4 6.81 -7.80 -30.74
CA ILE A 4 6.67 -6.58 -29.92
C ILE A 4 8.06 -6.04 -29.57
N TYR A 5 8.98 -6.92 -29.17
CA TYR A 5 10.36 -6.53 -28.92
C TYR A 5 10.98 -5.91 -30.17
N ARG A 6 10.79 -6.52 -31.34
CA ARG A 6 11.31 -5.99 -32.60
C ARG A 6 10.67 -4.65 -32.95
N ALA A 7 9.37 -4.48 -32.74
CA ALA A 7 8.71 -3.20 -33.00
C ALA A 7 9.28 -2.03 -32.17
N VAL A 8 9.77 -2.31 -30.95
CA VAL A 8 10.29 -1.29 -30.03
C VAL A 8 11.83 -1.15 -30.11
N MET A 9 12.54 -2.27 -30.02
CA MET A 9 13.99 -2.33 -29.83
C MET A 9 14.81 -2.65 -31.10
N ASP A 10 14.18 -3.02 -32.22
CA ASP A 10 14.89 -3.22 -33.49
C ASP A 10 14.99 -1.90 -34.24
N SER A 11 16.21 -1.35 -34.35
CA SER A 11 16.44 -0.04 -34.97
C SER A 11 16.15 0.02 -36.47
N ASP A 12 16.07 -1.13 -37.15
CA ASP A 12 15.75 -1.17 -38.59
C ASP A 12 14.24 -1.31 -38.83
N ARG A 13 13.51 -1.81 -37.83
CA ARG A 13 12.07 -2.08 -37.90
C ARG A 13 11.20 -1.05 -37.19
N ASN A 14 11.74 -0.38 -36.18
CA ASN A 14 11.02 0.61 -35.41
C ASN A 14 10.81 1.92 -36.21
N PRO A 15 9.85 2.77 -35.81
CA PRO A 15 9.57 4.03 -36.50
C PRO A 15 10.74 5.04 -36.51
N LEU A 16 11.79 4.81 -35.72
CA LEU A 16 12.99 5.65 -35.67
C LEU A 16 13.96 5.35 -36.83
N ASN A 17 13.67 4.35 -37.67
CA ASN A 17 14.50 3.98 -38.81
C ASN A 17 14.63 5.08 -39.88
N ASN A 18 13.70 6.05 -39.92
CA ASN A 18 13.75 7.21 -40.80
C ASN A 18 14.79 8.26 -40.39
N LEU A 19 15.34 8.17 -39.17
CA LEU A 19 16.34 9.12 -38.68
C LEU A 19 17.77 8.73 -39.12
N PRO A 20 18.70 9.70 -39.19
CA PRO A 20 20.11 9.41 -39.42
C PRO A 20 20.67 8.40 -38.42
N ARG A 21 21.55 7.50 -38.88
CA ARG A 21 22.06 6.36 -38.10
C ARG A 21 22.64 6.75 -36.73
N ALA A 22 23.36 7.86 -36.65
CA ALA A 22 23.95 8.35 -35.40
C ALA A 22 22.88 8.73 -34.36
N GLN A 23 21.85 9.47 -34.78
CA GLN A 23 20.75 9.89 -33.90
C GLN A 23 19.89 8.70 -33.47
N ARG A 24 19.64 7.77 -34.40
CA ARG A 24 18.97 6.50 -34.11
C ARG A 24 19.71 5.73 -33.02
N PHE A 25 21.02 5.57 -33.16
CA PHE A 25 21.83 4.88 -32.15
C PHE A 25 21.74 5.55 -30.78
N GLN A 26 21.87 6.88 -30.70
CA GLN A 26 21.77 7.62 -29.45
C GLN A 26 20.42 7.40 -28.75
N ILE A 27 19.32 7.51 -29.48
CA ILE A 27 17.97 7.30 -28.93
C ILE A 27 17.81 5.85 -28.46
N MET A 28 18.30 4.87 -29.23
CA MET A 28 18.24 3.46 -28.86
C MET A 28 19.06 3.12 -27.61
N VAL A 29 20.21 3.78 -27.41
CA VAL A 29 21.03 3.65 -26.19
C VAL A 29 20.29 4.19 -24.97
N VAL A 30 19.68 5.38 -25.09
CA VAL A 30 18.88 5.98 -24.00
C VAL A 30 17.65 5.12 -23.68
N LEU A 31 16.97 4.60 -24.71
CA LEU A 31 15.84 3.69 -24.51
C LEU A 31 16.27 2.44 -23.76
N SER A 32 17.41 1.84 -24.14
CA SER A 32 17.97 0.66 -23.48
C SER A 32 18.35 0.93 -22.02
N SER A 33 18.97 2.08 -21.73
CA SER A 33 19.34 2.45 -20.36
C SER A 33 18.13 2.76 -19.48
N MET A 34 17.09 3.39 -20.03
CA MET A 34 15.82 3.64 -19.34
C MET A 34 15.17 2.32 -18.92
N TRP A 35 15.01 1.38 -19.85
CA TRP A 35 14.41 0.07 -19.54
C TRP A 35 15.25 -0.76 -18.58
N THR A 36 16.58 -0.74 -18.74
CA THR A 36 17.49 -1.41 -17.78
C THR A 36 17.31 -0.85 -16.38
N THR A 37 17.26 0.48 -16.24
CA THR A 37 17.04 1.14 -14.95
C THR A 37 15.69 0.74 -14.34
N ILE A 38 14.61 0.77 -15.12
CA ILE A 38 13.27 0.37 -14.64
C ILE A 38 13.31 -1.07 -14.12
N PHE A 39 13.90 -2.01 -14.87
CA PHE A 39 13.97 -3.42 -14.44
C PHE A 39 14.86 -3.62 -13.22
N CYS A 40 16.02 -2.94 -13.15
CA CYS A 40 16.90 -2.99 -11.99
C CYS A 40 16.23 -2.41 -10.75
N THR A 41 15.54 -1.27 -10.86
CA THR A 41 14.80 -0.67 -9.75
C THR A 41 13.61 -1.54 -9.34
N ALA A 42 12.86 -2.10 -10.28
CA ALA A 42 11.74 -3.00 -9.97
C ALA A 42 12.21 -4.28 -9.27
N ALA A 43 13.28 -4.90 -9.75
CA ALA A 43 13.90 -6.03 -9.07
C ALA A 43 14.48 -5.63 -7.71
N GLY A 44 15.04 -4.42 -7.62
CA GLY A 44 15.53 -3.82 -6.38
C GLY A 44 14.42 -3.63 -5.33
N ALA A 45 13.26 -3.15 -5.75
CA ALA A 45 12.08 -2.97 -4.90
C ALA A 45 11.57 -4.30 -4.33
N TRP A 46 11.83 -5.43 -5.00
CA TRP A 46 11.53 -6.75 -4.46
C TRP A 46 12.28 -7.05 -3.16
N PHE A 47 13.49 -6.52 -2.98
CA PHE A 47 14.22 -6.68 -1.71
C PHE A 47 13.52 -5.98 -0.55
N TRP A 48 12.75 -4.91 -0.81
CA TRP A 48 12.05 -4.10 0.18
C TRP A 48 10.59 -4.54 0.37
N TYR A 49 10.17 -5.57 -0.36
CA TYR A 49 8.80 -6.06 -0.34
C TYR A 49 8.40 -6.61 1.03
N GLY A 50 9.34 -7.26 1.74
CA GLY A 50 9.10 -7.81 3.07
C GLY A 50 8.78 -6.72 4.09
N GLU A 51 9.55 -5.64 4.10
CA GLU A 51 9.38 -4.48 4.97
C GLU A 51 8.05 -3.77 4.69
N LEU A 52 7.71 -3.59 3.41
CA LEU A 52 6.42 -3.02 3.02
C LEU A 52 5.26 -3.88 3.55
N LEU A 53 5.32 -5.20 3.34
CA LEU A 53 4.27 -6.11 3.80
C LEU A 53 4.15 -6.10 5.33
N PHE A 54 5.28 -6.13 6.04
CA PHE A 54 5.32 -6.05 7.50
C PHE A 54 4.66 -4.76 8.02
N ALA A 55 4.93 -3.61 7.40
CA ALA A 55 4.28 -2.36 7.74
C ALA A 55 2.75 -2.43 7.60
N HIS A 56 2.24 -3.02 6.51
CA HIS A 56 0.80 -3.21 6.33
C HIS A 56 0.19 -4.14 7.39
N VAL A 57 0.89 -5.22 7.75
CA VAL A 57 0.45 -6.15 8.80
C VAL A 57 0.38 -5.45 10.16
N LEU A 58 1.38 -4.61 10.50
CA LEU A 58 1.35 -3.82 11.72
C LEU A 58 0.16 -2.85 11.77
N VAL A 59 -0.14 -2.17 10.66
CA VAL A 59 -1.32 -1.30 10.57
C VAL A 59 -2.61 -2.10 10.77
N ALA A 60 -2.76 -3.24 10.10
CA ALA A 60 -3.92 -4.11 10.25
C ALA A 60 -4.08 -4.61 11.70
N LEU A 61 -2.98 -4.99 12.35
CA LEU A 61 -2.94 -5.40 13.75
C LEU A 61 -3.36 -4.25 14.68
N GLY A 62 -2.87 -3.03 14.43
CA GLY A 62 -3.30 -1.83 15.16
C GLY A 62 -4.81 -1.63 15.09
N VAL A 63 -5.39 -1.67 13.88
CA VAL A 63 -6.84 -1.55 13.68
C VAL A 63 -7.60 -2.67 14.41
N ALA A 64 -7.13 -3.91 14.32
CA ALA A 64 -7.75 -5.05 14.99
C ALA A 64 -7.72 -4.91 16.52
N LEU A 65 -6.59 -4.50 17.10
CA LEU A 65 -6.44 -4.29 18.53
C LEU A 65 -7.32 -3.14 19.05
N THR A 66 -7.38 -2.04 18.31
CA THR A 66 -8.28 -0.92 18.63
C THR A 66 -9.74 -1.38 18.60
N GLY A 67 -10.15 -2.12 17.56
CA GLY A 67 -11.49 -2.70 17.47
C GLY A 67 -11.81 -3.65 18.63
N ALA A 68 -10.87 -4.53 18.98
CA ALA A 68 -11.02 -5.44 20.11
C ALA A 68 -11.13 -4.69 21.46
N THR A 69 -10.37 -3.60 21.61
CA THR A 69 -10.40 -2.74 22.80
C THR A 69 -11.76 -2.06 22.93
N PHE A 70 -12.26 -1.46 21.86
CA PHE A 70 -13.57 -0.82 21.84
C PHE A 70 -14.71 -1.81 22.07
N HIS A 71 -14.65 -2.99 21.47
CA HIS A 71 -15.62 -4.07 21.70
C HIS A 71 -15.62 -4.54 23.16
N SER A 72 -14.43 -4.68 23.75
CA SER A 72 -14.29 -5.06 25.16
C SER A 72 -14.80 -3.97 26.11
N ALA A 73 -14.57 -2.70 25.78
CA ALA A 73 -15.12 -1.56 26.53
C ALA A 73 -16.65 -1.50 26.43
N ALA A 74 -17.21 -1.73 25.24
CA ALA A 74 -18.66 -1.74 25.01
C ALA A 74 -19.37 -2.88 25.77
N LYS A 75 -18.72 -4.02 25.97
CA LYS A 75 -19.25 -5.15 26.74
C LYS A 75 -19.27 -4.94 28.26
N ARG A 76 -18.58 -3.93 28.80
CA ARG A 76 -18.68 -3.62 30.23
C ARG A 76 -20.05 -3.01 30.50
N THR A 77 -20.95 -3.80 31.07
CA THR A 77 -22.22 -3.30 31.62
C THR A 77 -21.89 -2.31 32.73
N SER A 78 -22.10 -1.02 32.48
CA SER A 78 -22.01 -0.01 33.52
C SER A 78 -23.09 -0.27 34.58
N TYR A 79 -22.87 0.17 35.81
CA TYR A 79 -23.88 0.11 36.88
C TYR A 79 -25.20 0.83 36.56
N ARG A 80 -25.20 1.57 35.45
CA ARG A 80 -26.31 2.24 34.78
C ARG A 80 -27.25 1.27 34.03
N SER A 81 -26.80 0.04 33.73
CA SER A 81 -27.51 -0.93 32.87
C SER A 81 -28.58 -1.72 33.62
N TYR A 82 -28.57 -1.68 34.96
CA TYR A 82 -29.53 -2.37 35.82
C TYR A 82 -30.26 -1.35 36.72
N PRO A 83 -31.59 -1.23 36.62
CA PRO A 83 -32.38 -0.43 37.56
C PRO A 83 -32.23 -0.99 38.97
N LYS A 84 -32.10 -0.12 39.98
CA LYS A 84 -32.29 -0.56 41.38
C LYS A 84 -33.76 -0.99 41.56
N ALA A 85 -33.98 -1.94 42.47
CA ALA A 85 -35.32 -2.43 42.80
C ALA A 85 -36.26 -1.35 43.39
N ASP A 86 -35.70 -0.19 43.78
CA ASP A 86 -36.43 0.96 44.33
C ASP A 86 -37.09 1.86 43.26
N GLY A 87 -36.82 1.62 41.96
CA GLY A 87 -37.40 2.38 40.85
C GLY A 87 -36.89 3.83 40.73
N THR A 88 -35.87 4.22 41.49
CA THR A 88 -35.31 5.57 41.46
C THR A 88 -34.18 5.68 40.43
N ALA A 89 -34.10 6.83 39.74
CA ALA A 89 -32.95 7.16 38.90
C ALA A 89 -31.74 7.46 39.80
N ARG A 90 -30.58 6.85 39.50
CA ARG A 90 -29.32 7.16 40.20
C ARG A 90 -28.88 8.58 39.85
N TYR A 91 -28.90 9.49 40.82
CA TYR A 91 -28.43 10.88 40.72
C TYR A 91 -26.96 11.03 41.17
N ASP A 92 -26.35 9.96 41.67
CA ASP A 92 -24.96 9.86 42.13
C ASP A 92 -23.93 9.94 40.99
N ASP A 93 -24.36 10.09 39.74
CA ASP A 93 -23.55 10.06 38.52
C ASP A 93 -23.19 11.45 37.94
N VAL A 94 -23.65 12.56 38.54
CA VAL A 94 -23.43 13.92 37.99
C VAL A 94 -22.06 14.50 38.37
N TRP A 95 -21.43 14.02 39.45
CA TRP A 95 -20.26 14.70 40.06
C TRP A 95 -18.97 13.89 40.18
N GLY A 96 -18.87 12.70 39.58
CA GLY A 96 -17.60 11.97 39.37
C GLY A 96 -16.78 11.67 40.64
N ALA A 97 -16.78 10.41 41.08
CA ALA A 97 -15.76 9.88 41.99
C ALA A 97 -14.52 9.40 41.21
#